data_AF-A0A938DJE9-F1
#
_entry.id   AF-A0A938DJE9-F1
#
_cell.length_a   1.000
_cell.length_b   1.000
_cell.length_c   1.000
_cell.angle_alpha   90.00
_cell.angle_beta   90.00
_cell.angle_gamma   90.00
#
_symmetry.space_group_name_H-M   'P 1'
#
loop_
_entity.id
_entity.type
_entity.pdbx_description
1 polymer ?
#
loop_
_entity_poly.entity_id
_entity_poly.type
_entity_poly.pdbx_seq_one_letter_code
_entity_poly.pdbx_strand_id
1 'polypeptide(L)'
;MAWIIAAATAALWCVLLAGLAAASEPRAVEPGAPTLDPPDDAPAALVALVTSDWELDRDAVTATVLDLAARRHVAVEWIAPHTFVRVRTHGDAATDAVTSYERQVLDHLRGLAAETRDGMIPAEALTTGPEAEARGWWTRFERAVMTDARARGWSRARWSPAARAALLAGALVVGLAVGAAGATLPHDDPDEDPVGTAVALAVVTTAGLGLTAGRLRGERDTPAGRAVAERWLGLREMLADDPIFPVQPPAAVAVWGRLMAYGAAMGLTGAAAAALPMGTERERVAWSPVGDRWRPVRIRYPSSLPPGYGRHPALVAAVGAVVACFGVIVGPAVLAAARGLVEGAADFAGEEVVPWWIRLVVGLVAGTFAAFAAFVALAGASMLVSGVADLVRGRRTIEGRVLRVRSRGDDDNEYWHVAVDDGTRDRVRAWRVDRAPDAGQGDTVRASVSRWLAHVTDLTVIDHGPVVVASSGPAAAISPTPSEPLPPLPDAAVVAAALGLPVTTPAGAVEHPLAVDHASATYVTDGGGRVVTAWVPGATIDALRALPRTVAPSVDGIGDEAYRAPTGGGILARFGDRVLLVSAALPASTSTDRDAAVASVAGLVRFD
;
A
#
# COMPACT_ATOMS: atom_id res chain seq x y z
N MET A 1 -30.10 -40.37 -5.29
CA MET A 1 -30.08 -40.00 -6.72
C MET A 1 -29.93 -38.49 -6.93
N ALA A 2 -30.75 -37.62 -6.31
CA ALA A 2 -30.65 -36.16 -6.46
C ALA A 2 -29.26 -35.58 -6.12
N TRP A 3 -28.64 -36.01 -5.02
CA TRP A 3 -27.28 -35.60 -4.65
C TRP A 3 -26.19 -35.98 -5.68
N ILE A 4 -26.36 -37.10 -6.41
CA ILE A 4 -25.43 -37.50 -7.48
C ILE A 4 -25.56 -36.57 -8.67
N ILE A 5 -26.78 -36.15 -9.02
CA ILE A 5 -27.05 -35.19 -10.10
C ILE A 5 -26.48 -33.81 -9.73
N ALA A 6 -26.65 -33.36 -8.48
CA ALA A 6 -26.06 -32.13 -7.98
C ALA A 6 -24.51 -32.16 -8.04
N ALA A 7 -23.90 -33.27 -7.62
CA ALA A 7 -22.45 -33.44 -7.71
C ALA A 7 -21.94 -33.46 -9.17
N ALA A 8 -22.63 -34.17 -10.07
CA ALA A 8 -22.26 -34.24 -11.48
C ALA A 8 -22.38 -32.89 -12.20
N THR A 9 -23.47 -32.14 -11.95
CA THR A 9 -23.65 -30.80 -12.52
C THR A 9 -22.63 -29.81 -11.97
N ALA A 10 -22.30 -29.86 -10.68
CA ALA A 10 -21.24 -29.04 -10.08
C ALA A 10 -19.86 -29.36 -10.69
N ALA A 11 -19.54 -30.64 -10.88
CA ALA A 11 -18.30 -31.06 -11.54
C ALA A 11 -18.23 -30.55 -12.98
N LEU A 12 -19.32 -30.66 -13.75
CA LEU A 12 -19.39 -30.13 -15.11
C LEU A 12 -19.21 -28.60 -15.15
N TRP A 13 -19.81 -27.89 -14.20
CA TRP A 13 -19.61 -26.45 -14.06
C TRP A 13 -18.14 -26.09 -13.77
N CYS A 14 -17.48 -26.83 -12.89
CA CYS A 14 -16.05 -26.66 -12.62
C CYS A 14 -15.19 -26.92 -13.86
N VAL A 15 -15.50 -27.96 -14.64
CA VAL A 15 -14.80 -28.25 -15.91
C VAL A 15 -15.01 -27.12 -16.94
N LEU A 16 -16.24 -26.62 -17.06
CA LEU A 16 -16.54 -25.47 -17.92
C LEU A 16 -15.75 -24.23 -17.48
N LEU A 17 -15.74 -23.93 -16.18
CA LEU A 17 -14.98 -22.81 -15.63
C LEU A 17 -13.48 -22.97 -15.90
N ALA A 18 -12.90 -24.15 -15.63
CA ALA A 18 -11.49 -24.44 -15.85
C ALA A 18 -11.11 -24.34 -17.34
N GLY A 19 -11.92 -24.92 -18.23
CA GLY A 19 -11.70 -24.84 -19.67
C GLY A 19 -11.75 -23.41 -20.20
N LEU A 20 -12.71 -22.60 -19.73
CA LEU A 20 -12.78 -21.18 -20.07
C LEU A 20 -11.62 -20.38 -19.47
N ALA A 21 -11.21 -20.67 -18.24
CA ALA A 21 -10.10 -20.01 -17.56
C ALA A 21 -8.77 -20.25 -18.30
N ALA A 22 -8.48 -21.50 -18.66
CA ALA A 22 -7.29 -21.89 -19.44
C ALA A 22 -7.31 -21.31 -20.86
N ALA A 23 -8.47 -21.36 -21.55
CA ALA A 23 -8.58 -20.79 -22.89
C ALA A 23 -8.46 -19.26 -22.91
N SER A 24 -8.69 -18.61 -21.77
CA SER A 24 -8.66 -17.15 -21.60
C SER A 24 -7.44 -16.63 -20.84
N GLU A 25 -6.49 -17.51 -20.51
CA GLU A 25 -5.22 -17.14 -19.90
C GLU A 25 -4.44 -16.20 -20.83
N PRO A 26 -3.87 -15.10 -20.30
CA PRO A 26 -2.95 -14.25 -21.04
C PRO A 26 -1.80 -15.07 -21.60
N ARG A 27 -1.41 -14.79 -22.84
CA ARG A 27 -0.22 -15.41 -23.41
C ARG A 27 1.02 -14.72 -22.85
N ALA A 28 1.98 -15.50 -22.39
CA ALA A 28 3.32 -14.98 -22.11
C ALA A 28 3.86 -14.27 -23.35
N VAL A 29 4.33 -13.04 -23.17
CA VAL A 29 4.93 -12.23 -24.22
C VAL A 29 6.43 -12.24 -23.98
N GLU A 30 7.18 -12.68 -24.99
CA GLU A 30 8.63 -12.58 -24.95
C GLU A 30 9.06 -11.12 -25.12
N PRO A 31 10.06 -10.64 -24.37
CA PRO A 31 10.61 -9.30 -24.56
C PRO A 31 11.16 -9.10 -25.98
N GLY A 32 10.88 -7.93 -26.55
CA GLY A 32 11.52 -7.49 -27.80
C GLY A 32 12.97 -7.04 -27.58
N ALA A 33 13.61 -6.55 -28.63
CA ALA A 33 14.99 -6.08 -28.57
C ALA A 33 15.19 -5.00 -27.48
N PRO A 34 16.18 -5.14 -26.58
CA PRO A 34 16.46 -4.16 -25.54
C PRO A 34 16.79 -2.77 -26.09
N THR A 35 16.09 -1.75 -25.57
CA THR A 35 16.25 -0.36 -26.00
C THR A 35 15.99 0.60 -24.84
N LEU A 36 16.68 1.75 -24.82
CA LEU A 36 16.37 2.87 -23.91
C LEU A 36 15.32 3.83 -24.50
N ASP A 37 14.99 3.65 -25.78
CA ASP A 37 14.00 4.48 -26.47
C ASP A 37 12.58 3.97 -26.14
N PRO A 38 11.74 4.77 -25.45
CA PRO A 38 10.37 4.36 -25.16
C PRO A 38 9.60 4.13 -26.48
N PRO A 39 8.86 3.01 -26.62
CA PRO A 39 8.23 2.65 -27.89
C PRO A 39 7.21 3.65 -28.42
N ASP A 40 6.52 4.33 -27.50
CA ASP A 40 5.52 5.37 -27.78
C ASP A 40 5.35 6.26 -26.53
N ASP A 41 4.43 7.22 -26.61
CA ASP A 41 4.14 8.19 -25.55
C ASP A 41 3.06 7.72 -24.56
N ALA A 42 2.77 6.41 -24.49
CA ALA A 42 1.71 5.89 -23.64
C ALA A 42 1.83 6.33 -22.17
N PRO A 43 0.70 6.61 -21.51
CA PRO A 43 0.64 6.81 -20.06
C PRO A 43 1.21 5.63 -19.27
N ALA A 44 1.92 5.92 -18.18
CA ALA A 44 2.58 4.89 -17.36
C ALA A 44 1.63 3.85 -16.76
N ALA A 45 0.38 4.22 -16.44
CA ALA A 45 -0.63 3.25 -15.97
C ALA A 45 -0.99 2.20 -17.02
N LEU A 46 -0.99 2.57 -18.31
CA LEU A 46 -1.21 1.60 -19.39
C LEU A 46 -0.01 0.69 -19.55
N VAL A 47 1.21 1.24 -19.49
CA VAL A 47 2.45 0.44 -19.52
C VAL A 47 2.42 -0.59 -18.40
N ALA A 48 2.06 -0.19 -17.17
CA ALA A 48 1.93 -1.10 -16.03
C ALA A 48 0.98 -2.26 -16.32
N LEU A 49 -0.16 -1.99 -16.96
CA LEU A 49 -1.11 -3.01 -17.37
C LEU A 49 -0.53 -3.99 -18.40
N VAL A 50 0.14 -3.48 -19.45
CA VAL A 50 0.63 -4.35 -20.55
C VAL A 50 1.80 -5.22 -20.10
N THR A 51 2.61 -4.76 -19.16
CA THR A 51 3.83 -5.46 -18.70
C THR A 51 3.60 -6.36 -17.49
N SER A 52 2.39 -6.40 -16.96
CA SER A 52 2.02 -7.16 -15.75
C SER A 52 0.87 -8.13 -16.03
N ASP A 53 0.95 -8.84 -17.17
CA ASP A 53 -0.03 -9.85 -17.58
C ASP A 53 -1.50 -9.37 -17.60
N TRP A 54 -1.71 -8.07 -17.91
CA TRP A 54 -3.03 -7.44 -17.94
C TRP A 54 -3.72 -7.35 -16.57
N GLU A 55 -2.93 -7.43 -15.51
CA GLU A 55 -3.31 -7.15 -14.13
C GLU A 55 -2.65 -5.84 -13.69
N LEU A 56 -3.42 -4.97 -13.05
CA LEU A 56 -2.92 -3.68 -12.58
C LEU A 56 -2.57 -3.79 -11.10
N ASP A 57 -1.34 -3.48 -10.73
CA ASP A 57 -0.93 -3.36 -9.32
C ASP A 57 -0.94 -1.91 -8.85
N ARG A 58 -0.93 -1.69 -7.53
CA ARG A 58 -0.95 -0.38 -6.87
C ARG A 58 0.22 0.51 -7.27
N ASP A 59 1.35 -0.07 -7.68
CA ASP A 59 2.50 0.66 -8.20
C ASP A 59 2.18 1.44 -9.48
N ALA A 60 1.12 1.08 -10.21
CA ALA A 60 0.61 1.85 -11.35
C ALA A 60 0.21 3.29 -10.95
N VAL A 61 -0.23 3.50 -9.71
CA VAL A 61 -0.55 4.85 -9.22
C VAL A 61 0.72 5.65 -9.02
N THR A 62 1.74 5.06 -8.39
CA THR A 62 3.06 5.70 -8.21
C THR A 62 3.69 6.02 -9.56
N ALA A 63 3.63 5.08 -10.51
CA ALA A 63 4.06 5.29 -11.88
C ALA A 63 3.32 6.46 -12.54
N THR A 64 2.01 6.58 -12.30
CA THR A 64 1.21 7.71 -12.80
C THR A 64 1.65 9.05 -12.20
N VAL A 65 1.96 9.10 -10.90
CA VAL A 65 2.48 10.31 -10.24
C VAL A 65 3.83 10.71 -10.85
N LEU A 66 4.72 9.75 -11.09
CA LEU A 66 6.02 10.00 -11.71
C LEU A 66 5.88 10.44 -13.17
N ASP A 67 4.95 9.87 -13.93
CA ASP A 67 4.70 10.30 -15.32
C ASP A 67 4.14 11.72 -15.37
N LEU A 68 3.24 12.06 -14.45
CA LEU A 68 2.75 13.42 -14.25
C LEU A 68 3.88 14.38 -13.84
N ALA A 69 4.87 13.90 -13.07
CA ALA A 69 6.03 14.68 -12.68
C ALA A 69 6.96 14.95 -13.87
N ALA A 70 7.22 13.92 -14.67
CA ALA A 70 8.00 14.01 -15.89
C ALA A 70 7.36 14.98 -16.91
N ARG A 71 6.03 14.98 -17.00
CA ARG A 71 5.24 15.92 -17.82
C ARG A 71 4.98 17.27 -17.14
N ARG A 72 5.62 17.55 -16.00
CA ARG A 72 5.57 18.83 -15.27
C ARG A 72 4.16 19.22 -14.78
N HIS A 73 3.25 18.27 -14.59
CA HIS A 73 1.99 18.52 -13.87
C HIS A 73 2.18 18.52 -12.36
N VAL A 74 3.16 17.76 -11.86
CA VAL A 74 3.59 17.77 -10.46
C VAL A 74 5.11 17.91 -10.37
N ALA A 75 5.64 18.29 -9.21
CA ALA A 75 7.06 18.30 -8.90
C ALA A 75 7.30 17.32 -7.75
N VAL A 76 8.38 16.54 -7.85
CA VAL A 76 8.84 15.65 -6.80
C VAL A 76 10.17 16.19 -6.30
N GLU A 77 10.19 16.66 -5.06
CA GLU A 77 11.32 17.33 -4.45
C GLU A 77 11.81 16.48 -3.28
N TRP A 78 13.14 16.28 -3.18
CA TRP A 78 13.74 15.59 -2.05
C TRP A 78 14.41 16.60 -1.14
N ILE A 79 13.89 16.74 0.08
CA ILE A 79 14.44 17.60 1.12
C ILE A 79 14.76 16.67 2.29
N ALA A 80 16.02 16.24 2.36
CA ALA A 80 16.44 15.19 3.27
C ALA A 80 15.94 15.44 4.71
N PRO A 81 15.31 14.45 5.37
CA PRO A 81 15.18 13.05 4.93
C PRO A 81 13.90 12.71 4.15
N HIS A 82 13.05 13.68 3.79
CA HIS A 82 11.70 13.44 3.28
C HIS A 82 11.55 13.75 1.78
N THR A 83 10.61 13.04 1.14
CA THR A 83 10.20 13.32 -0.24
C THR A 83 8.90 14.12 -0.19
N PHE A 84 8.82 15.17 -0.99
CA PHE A 84 7.64 16.03 -1.12
C PHE A 84 7.13 16.00 -2.56
N VAL A 85 5.81 16.02 -2.71
CA VAL A 85 5.11 16.16 -3.99
C VAL A 85 4.36 17.48 -3.97
N ARG A 86 4.52 18.26 -5.04
CA ARG A 86 3.85 19.55 -5.20
C ARG A 86 3.10 19.59 -6.52
N VAL A 87 1.81 19.93 -6.49
CA VAL A 87 1.03 20.11 -7.72
C VAL A 87 1.38 21.44 -8.37
N ARG A 88 1.68 21.47 -9.67
CA ARG A 88 1.96 22.72 -10.38
C ARG A 88 0.66 23.40 -10.80
N THR A 89 0.51 24.67 -10.46
CA THR A 89 -0.66 25.50 -10.83
C THR A 89 -0.46 26.14 -12.21
N HIS A 90 -1.17 25.59 -13.21
CA HIS A 90 -1.61 26.11 -14.52
C HIS A 90 -0.72 27.01 -15.42
N GLY A 91 0.39 27.60 -14.95
CA GLY A 91 1.30 28.41 -15.77
C GLY A 91 2.50 27.63 -16.34
N ASP A 92 2.94 26.58 -15.63
CA ASP A 92 4.09 25.73 -15.99
C ASP A 92 3.72 24.28 -16.36
N ALA A 93 2.43 23.92 -16.26
CA ALA A 93 1.96 22.59 -16.60
C ALA A 93 1.99 22.42 -18.12
N ALA A 94 2.58 21.32 -18.61
CA ALA A 94 2.54 21.01 -20.03
C ALA A 94 1.07 20.98 -20.52
N THR A 95 0.83 21.47 -21.75
CA THR A 95 -0.47 21.46 -22.43
C THR A 95 -0.95 20.05 -22.81
N ASP A 96 -0.23 19.01 -22.39
CA ASP A 96 -0.50 17.62 -22.75
C ASP A 96 -1.83 17.15 -22.16
N ALA A 97 -2.56 16.38 -22.96
CA ALA A 97 -3.86 15.86 -22.56
C ALA A 97 -3.70 14.89 -21.38
N VAL A 98 -4.46 15.15 -20.31
CA VAL A 98 -4.53 14.28 -19.13
C VAL A 98 -5.71 13.32 -19.28
N THR A 99 -5.44 12.02 -19.17
CA THR A 99 -6.44 10.94 -19.22
C THR A 99 -7.37 10.97 -17.99
N SER A 100 -8.44 10.15 -18.00
CA SER A 100 -9.41 10.12 -16.91
C SER A 100 -8.83 9.62 -15.58
N TYR A 101 -7.98 8.59 -15.62
CA TYR A 101 -7.33 8.03 -14.43
C TYR A 101 -6.17 8.90 -13.93
N GLU A 102 -5.43 9.56 -14.81
CA GLU A 102 -4.44 10.58 -14.40
C GLU A 102 -5.11 11.78 -13.75
N ARG A 103 -6.27 12.21 -14.27
CA ARG A 103 -7.06 13.27 -13.66
C ARG A 103 -7.53 12.86 -12.27
N GLN A 104 -7.97 11.61 -12.07
CA GLN A 104 -8.30 11.08 -10.76
C GLN A 104 -7.12 11.17 -9.78
N VAL A 105 -5.89 10.89 -10.23
CA VAL A 105 -4.67 11.04 -9.42
C VAL A 105 -4.37 12.52 -9.15
N LEU A 106 -4.40 13.38 -10.16
CA LEU A 106 -4.17 14.81 -9.99
C LEU A 106 -5.19 15.46 -9.05
N ASP A 107 -6.46 15.10 -9.15
CA ASP A 107 -7.51 15.64 -8.29
C ASP A 107 -7.33 15.18 -6.84
N HIS A 108 -6.88 13.93 -6.64
CA HIS A 108 -6.47 13.44 -5.32
C HIS A 108 -5.29 14.24 -4.75
N LEU A 109 -4.23 14.43 -5.54
CA LEU A 109 -3.08 15.24 -5.14
C LEU A 109 -3.46 16.69 -4.89
N ARG A 110 -4.36 17.28 -5.68
CA ARG A 110 -4.88 18.63 -5.45
C ARG A 110 -5.64 18.73 -4.14
N GLY A 111 -6.43 17.71 -3.81
CA GLY A 111 -7.11 17.62 -2.50
C GLY A 111 -6.11 17.62 -1.35
N LEU A 112 -5.07 16.79 -1.42
CA LEU A 112 -4.02 16.74 -0.39
C LEU A 112 -3.20 18.04 -0.32
N ALA A 113 -2.82 18.62 -1.47
CA ALA A 113 -2.08 19.88 -1.51
C ALA A 113 -2.88 21.03 -0.90
N ALA A 114 -4.22 21.03 -1.06
CA ALA A 114 -5.10 22.06 -0.49
C ALA A 114 -5.09 22.09 1.04
N GLU A 115 -4.71 20.99 1.70
CA GLU A 115 -4.57 20.95 3.16
C GLU A 115 -3.33 21.72 3.67
N THR A 116 -2.47 22.19 2.76
CA THR A 116 -1.14 22.75 3.04
C THR A 116 -1.02 24.21 2.60
N ARG A 117 -0.26 25.01 3.36
CA ARG A 117 -0.05 26.44 3.05
C ARG A 117 0.96 26.65 1.91
N ASP A 118 1.90 25.73 1.77
CA ASP A 118 3.00 25.75 0.80
C ASP A 118 2.73 24.87 -0.45
N GLY A 119 1.63 24.12 -0.47
CA GLY A 119 1.29 23.19 -1.54
C GLY A 119 2.16 21.92 -1.55
N MET A 120 2.98 21.70 -0.52
CA MET A 120 3.91 20.56 -0.44
C MET A 120 3.29 19.40 0.36
N ILE A 121 3.14 18.26 -0.31
CA ILE A 121 2.60 17.04 0.26
C ILE A 121 3.76 16.11 0.61
N PRO A 122 3.99 15.75 1.89
CA PRO A 122 4.97 14.73 2.21
C PRO A 122 4.53 13.39 1.61
N ALA A 123 5.47 12.62 1.09
CA ALA A 123 5.18 11.40 0.36
C ALA A 123 4.40 10.37 1.21
N GLU A 124 4.63 10.36 2.52
CA GLU A 124 3.96 9.49 3.47
C GLU A 124 2.48 9.87 3.71
N ALA A 125 2.05 11.05 3.26
CA ALA A 125 0.65 11.49 3.28
C ALA A 125 -0.10 11.16 1.98
N LEU A 126 0.57 10.62 0.95
CA LEU A 126 -0.01 10.30 -0.37
C LEU A 126 -1.00 9.11 -0.39
N THR A 127 -1.61 8.80 0.74
CA THR A 127 -2.54 7.67 0.87
C THR A 127 -3.88 7.97 0.20
N THR A 128 -4.59 6.94 -0.26
CA THR A 128 -5.91 7.08 -0.90
C THR A 128 -7.07 7.01 0.11
N GLY A 129 -6.80 7.32 1.38
CA GLY A 129 -7.79 7.35 2.45
C GLY A 129 -8.09 5.98 3.11
N PRO A 130 -9.23 5.88 3.83
CA PRO A 130 -9.67 4.69 4.58
C PRO A 130 -9.84 3.46 3.68
N GLU A 131 -9.75 2.25 4.22
CA GLU A 131 -9.72 1.02 3.41
C GLU A 131 -10.89 0.88 2.41
N ALA A 132 -12.12 1.19 2.85
CA ALA A 132 -13.30 1.11 1.98
C ALA A 132 -13.27 2.15 0.85
N GLU A 133 -12.90 3.40 1.16
CA GLU A 133 -12.76 4.48 0.18
C GLU A 133 -11.60 4.21 -0.78
N ALA A 134 -10.46 3.75 -0.26
CA ALA A 134 -9.29 3.35 -1.03
C ALA A 134 -9.64 2.20 -2.00
N ARG A 135 -10.44 1.22 -1.57
CA ARG A 135 -10.92 0.13 -2.43
C ARG A 135 -11.85 0.64 -3.53
N GLY A 136 -12.77 1.54 -3.20
CA GLY A 136 -13.66 2.18 -4.16
C GLY A 136 -12.92 3.06 -5.17
N TRP A 137 -11.95 3.85 -4.70
CA TRP A 137 -11.07 4.69 -5.51
C TRP A 137 -10.23 3.85 -6.47
N TRP A 138 -9.61 2.79 -5.95
CA TRP A 138 -8.82 1.85 -6.74
C TRP A 138 -9.65 1.20 -7.85
N THR A 139 -10.85 0.71 -7.51
CA THR A 139 -11.75 0.10 -8.49
C THR A 139 -12.12 1.06 -9.63
N ARG A 140 -12.24 2.36 -9.35
CA ARG A 140 -12.49 3.38 -10.39
C ARG A 140 -11.26 3.63 -11.26
N PHE A 141 -10.08 3.73 -10.65
CA PHE A 141 -8.81 3.91 -11.34
C PHE A 141 -8.55 2.74 -12.30
N GLU A 142 -8.61 1.51 -11.78
CA GLU A 142 -8.43 0.28 -12.54
C GLU A 142 -9.42 0.19 -13.72
N ARG A 143 -10.71 0.46 -13.48
CA ARG A 143 -11.72 0.46 -14.55
C ARG A 143 -11.43 1.49 -15.63
N ALA A 144 -10.97 2.69 -15.26
CA ALA A 144 -10.63 3.75 -16.21
C ALA A 144 -9.43 3.37 -17.08
N VAL A 145 -8.38 2.79 -16.50
CA VAL A 145 -7.20 2.28 -17.22
C VAL A 145 -7.61 1.15 -18.18
N MET A 146 -8.38 0.16 -17.70
CA MET A 146 -8.88 -0.94 -18.53
C MET A 146 -9.77 -0.45 -19.69
N THR A 147 -10.56 0.61 -19.46
CA THR A 147 -11.40 1.20 -20.51
C THR A 147 -10.56 1.85 -21.61
N ASP A 148 -9.51 2.59 -21.24
CA ASP A 148 -8.59 3.19 -22.22
C ASP A 148 -7.81 2.11 -22.99
N ALA A 149 -7.29 1.08 -22.28
CA ALA A 149 -6.60 -0.05 -22.91
C ALA A 149 -7.48 -0.77 -23.95
N ARG A 150 -8.78 -0.94 -23.66
CA ARG A 150 -9.75 -1.51 -24.61
C ARG A 150 -10.06 -0.57 -25.77
N ALA A 151 -10.18 0.73 -25.53
CA ALA A 151 -10.41 1.73 -26.56
C ALA A 151 -9.25 1.78 -27.58
N ARG A 152 -8.02 1.56 -27.11
CA ARG A 152 -6.81 1.42 -27.94
C ARG A 152 -6.69 0.03 -28.60
N GLY A 153 -7.58 -0.89 -28.28
CA GLY A 153 -7.56 -2.26 -28.80
C GLY A 153 -6.42 -3.12 -28.25
N TRP A 154 -5.79 -2.74 -27.14
CA TRP A 154 -4.68 -3.48 -26.52
C TRP A 154 -5.17 -4.63 -25.65
N SER A 155 -6.29 -4.43 -24.96
CA SER A 155 -6.92 -5.44 -24.12
C SER A 155 -8.38 -5.68 -24.50
N ARG A 156 -8.92 -6.78 -24.01
CA ARG A 156 -10.34 -7.15 -24.10
C ARG A 156 -10.77 -7.87 -22.85
N ALA A 157 -12.07 -7.83 -22.55
CA ALA A 157 -12.62 -8.60 -21.43
C ALA A 157 -12.28 -10.08 -21.55
N ARG A 158 -11.78 -10.68 -20.47
CA ARG A 158 -11.40 -12.11 -20.42
C ARG A 158 -12.55 -13.01 -20.86
N TRP A 159 -13.78 -12.67 -20.46
CA TRP A 159 -14.98 -13.45 -20.74
C TRP A 159 -15.89 -12.73 -21.73
N SER A 160 -16.23 -13.42 -22.81
CA SER A 160 -17.27 -12.95 -23.72
C SER A 160 -18.63 -12.90 -23.01
N PRO A 161 -19.58 -12.09 -23.49
CA PRO A 161 -20.95 -12.09 -22.96
C PRO A 161 -21.58 -13.50 -22.98
N ALA A 162 -21.29 -14.30 -24.02
CA ALA A 162 -21.75 -15.68 -24.13
C ALA A 162 -21.13 -16.59 -23.06
N ALA A 163 -19.83 -16.49 -22.79
CA ALA A 163 -19.17 -17.26 -21.74
C ALA A 163 -19.72 -16.92 -20.35
N ARG A 164 -20.00 -15.63 -20.09
CA ARG A 164 -20.66 -15.18 -18.86
C ARG A 164 -22.06 -15.78 -18.72
N ALA A 165 -22.86 -15.72 -19.78
CA ALA A 165 -24.20 -16.29 -19.80
C ALA A 165 -24.15 -17.81 -19.55
N ALA A 166 -23.22 -18.52 -20.18
CA ALA A 166 -23.04 -19.96 -19.98
C ALA A 166 -22.65 -20.31 -18.54
N LEU A 167 -21.73 -19.55 -17.92
CA LEU A 167 -21.32 -19.77 -16.53
C LEU A 167 -22.44 -19.47 -15.52
N LEU A 168 -23.23 -18.42 -15.77
CA LEU A 168 -24.39 -18.07 -14.94
C LEU A 168 -25.52 -19.09 -15.11
N ALA A 169 -25.82 -19.51 -16.34
CA ALA A 169 -26.81 -20.56 -16.62
C ALA A 169 -26.39 -21.89 -15.99
N GLY A 170 -25.11 -22.26 -16.11
CA GLY A 170 -24.55 -23.43 -15.45
C GLY A 170 -24.65 -23.34 -13.92
N ALA A 171 -24.31 -22.19 -13.32
CA ALA A 171 -24.44 -21.98 -11.89
C ALA A 171 -25.89 -22.13 -11.41
N LEU A 172 -26.86 -21.64 -12.19
CA LEU A 172 -28.28 -21.80 -11.91
C LEU A 172 -28.70 -23.27 -11.98
N VAL A 173 -28.25 -24.03 -12.98
CA VAL A 173 -28.53 -25.47 -13.08
C VAL A 173 -28.00 -26.23 -11.87
N VAL A 174 -26.78 -25.91 -11.41
CA VAL A 174 -26.21 -26.50 -10.18
C VAL A 174 -27.03 -26.11 -8.96
N GLY A 175 -27.39 -24.83 -8.82
CA GLY A 175 -28.22 -24.35 -7.72
C GLY A 175 -29.57 -25.07 -7.66
N LEU A 176 -30.27 -25.19 -8.80
CA LEU A 176 -31.53 -25.93 -8.87
C LEU A 176 -31.37 -27.40 -8.50
N ALA A 177 -30.29 -28.07 -8.93
CA ALA A 177 -30.00 -29.45 -8.56
C ALA A 177 -29.71 -29.62 -7.06
N VAL A 178 -28.96 -28.69 -6.46
CA VAL A 178 -28.69 -28.66 -5.01
C VAL A 178 -29.96 -28.38 -4.22
N GLY A 179 -30.80 -27.43 -4.65
CA GLY A 179 -32.09 -27.16 -4.01
C GLY A 179 -33.03 -28.37 -4.04
N ALA A 180 -33.14 -29.03 -5.20
CA ALA A 180 -33.93 -30.26 -5.34
C ALA A 180 -33.39 -31.41 -4.47
N ALA A 181 -32.07 -31.50 -4.27
CA ALA A 181 -31.47 -32.46 -3.35
C ALA A 181 -31.71 -32.08 -1.89
N GLY A 182 -31.66 -30.79 -1.54
CA GLY A 182 -31.96 -30.26 -0.22
C GLY A 182 -33.39 -30.55 0.24
N ALA A 183 -34.35 -30.52 -0.69
CA ALA A 183 -35.75 -30.91 -0.42
C ALA A 183 -35.91 -32.38 0.03
N THR A 184 -34.88 -33.23 -0.12
CA THR A 184 -34.88 -34.63 0.33
C THR A 184 -34.27 -34.82 1.73
N LEU A 185 -33.81 -33.75 2.39
CA LEU A 185 -33.26 -33.83 3.73
C LEU A 185 -34.37 -34.17 4.76
N PRO A 186 -34.06 -34.95 5.80
CA PRO A 186 -34.97 -35.14 6.92
C PRO A 186 -35.19 -33.80 7.63
N HIS A 187 -36.45 -33.48 7.95
CA HIS A 187 -36.81 -32.30 8.75
C HIS A 187 -37.30 -32.80 10.10
N ASP A 188 -36.62 -32.42 11.18
CA ASP A 188 -36.95 -32.84 12.55
C ASP A 188 -37.99 -31.90 13.21
N ASP A 189 -38.22 -30.72 12.63
CA ASP A 189 -39.18 -29.72 13.10
C ASP A 189 -40.37 -29.61 12.11
N PRO A 190 -41.63 -29.84 12.55
CA PRO A 190 -42.81 -29.74 11.68
C PRO A 190 -43.10 -28.31 11.17
N ASP A 191 -42.48 -27.28 11.76
CA ASP A 191 -42.63 -25.87 11.34
C ASP A 191 -41.58 -25.43 10.30
N GLU A 192 -40.60 -26.27 9.95
CA GLU A 192 -39.64 -25.97 8.87
C GLU A 192 -40.29 -26.11 7.48
N ASP A 193 -40.26 -25.04 6.68
CA ASP A 193 -40.73 -25.05 5.29
C ASP A 193 -39.68 -25.71 4.36
N PRO A 194 -39.91 -26.95 3.89
CA PRO A 194 -38.95 -27.66 3.05
C PRO A 194 -38.75 -26.99 1.68
N VAL A 195 -39.76 -26.25 1.19
CA VAL A 195 -39.66 -25.49 -0.05
C VAL A 195 -38.77 -24.27 0.18
N GLY A 196 -38.94 -23.58 1.30
CA GLY A 196 -38.08 -22.48 1.74
C GLY A 196 -36.60 -22.89 1.81
N THR A 197 -36.30 -24.01 2.45
CA THR A 197 -34.93 -24.55 2.56
C THR A 197 -34.34 -24.92 1.19
N ALA A 198 -35.12 -25.56 0.32
CA ALA A 198 -34.69 -25.90 -1.04
C ALA A 198 -34.38 -24.65 -1.88
N VAL A 199 -35.24 -23.63 -1.82
CA VAL A 199 -35.05 -22.35 -2.52
C VAL A 199 -33.82 -21.62 -1.97
N ALA A 200 -33.65 -21.55 -0.66
CA ALA A 200 -32.49 -20.92 -0.03
C ALA A 200 -31.17 -21.57 -0.49
N LEU A 201 -31.09 -22.91 -0.47
CA LEU A 201 -29.92 -23.65 -0.94
C LEU A 201 -29.64 -23.40 -2.42
N ALA A 202 -30.68 -23.34 -3.27
CA ALA A 202 -30.51 -23.05 -4.70
C ALA A 202 -29.98 -21.63 -4.94
N VAL A 203 -30.52 -20.64 -4.24
CA VAL A 203 -30.10 -19.23 -4.35
C VAL A 203 -28.66 -19.05 -3.86
N VAL A 204 -28.33 -19.57 -2.67
CA VAL A 204 -26.99 -19.47 -2.09
C VAL A 204 -25.96 -20.16 -2.98
N THR A 205 -26.26 -21.35 -3.50
CA THR A 205 -25.35 -22.07 -4.41
C THR A 205 -25.14 -21.30 -5.71
N THR A 206 -26.22 -20.84 -6.35
CA THR A 206 -26.14 -20.07 -7.59
C THR A 206 -25.34 -18.78 -7.40
N ALA A 207 -25.61 -18.05 -6.32
CA ALA A 207 -24.90 -16.81 -5.98
C ALA A 207 -23.42 -17.09 -5.68
N GLY A 208 -23.10 -18.13 -4.89
CA GLY A 208 -21.73 -18.51 -4.54
C GLY A 208 -20.89 -18.89 -5.77
N LEU A 209 -21.45 -19.67 -6.69
CA LEU A 209 -20.78 -20.04 -7.94
C LEU A 209 -20.66 -18.84 -8.88
N GLY A 210 -21.71 -18.01 -9.00
CA GLY A 210 -21.68 -16.77 -9.76
C GLY A 210 -20.64 -15.77 -9.26
N LEU A 211 -20.46 -15.66 -7.94
CA LEU A 211 -19.42 -14.84 -7.30
C LEU A 211 -18.03 -15.42 -7.53
N THR A 212 -17.85 -16.74 -7.41
CA THR A 212 -16.58 -17.42 -7.71
C THR A 212 -16.15 -17.18 -9.14
N ALA A 213 -17.07 -17.35 -10.08
CA ALA A 213 -16.89 -16.98 -11.47
C ALA A 213 -16.57 -15.47 -11.61
N GLY A 214 -17.30 -14.63 -10.90
CA GLY A 214 -17.07 -13.18 -10.87
C GLY A 214 -15.67 -12.76 -10.42
N ARG A 215 -15.03 -13.52 -9.51
CA ARG A 215 -13.66 -13.26 -9.03
C ARG A 215 -12.58 -13.55 -10.06
N LEU A 216 -12.85 -14.43 -11.03
CA LEU A 216 -11.94 -14.76 -12.13
C LEU A 216 -12.12 -13.85 -13.35
N ARG A 217 -12.85 -12.75 -13.19
CA ARG A 217 -12.94 -11.69 -14.20
C ARG A 217 -11.61 -10.95 -14.26
N GLY A 218 -11.18 -10.61 -15.48
CA GLY A 218 -10.00 -9.82 -15.72
C GLY A 218 -9.97 -9.32 -17.17
N GLU A 219 -8.84 -8.76 -17.58
CA GLU A 219 -8.54 -8.48 -18.97
C GLU A 219 -7.78 -9.63 -19.63
N ARG A 220 -7.74 -9.59 -20.96
CA ARG A 220 -6.95 -10.48 -21.80
C ARG A 220 -6.30 -9.68 -22.92
N ASP A 221 -5.13 -10.14 -23.35
CA ASP A 221 -4.40 -9.65 -24.49
C ASP A 221 -5.17 -9.67 -25.83
N THR A 222 -4.81 -8.74 -26.71
CA THR A 222 -5.09 -8.75 -28.14
C THR A 222 -3.78 -8.88 -28.93
N PRO A 223 -3.81 -9.19 -30.25
CA PRO A 223 -2.60 -9.18 -31.06
C PRO A 223 -1.85 -7.83 -31.05
N ALA A 224 -2.58 -6.72 -31.09
CA ALA A 224 -1.99 -5.38 -30.98
C ALA A 224 -1.39 -5.14 -29.59
N GLY A 225 -2.09 -5.56 -28.54
CA GLY A 225 -1.61 -5.46 -27.16
C GLY A 225 -0.33 -6.24 -26.92
N ARG A 226 -0.21 -7.45 -27.47
CA ARG A 226 1.03 -8.24 -27.37
C ARG A 226 2.21 -7.56 -28.05
N ALA A 227 2.01 -7.01 -29.25
CA ALA A 227 3.08 -6.30 -29.96
C ALA A 227 3.54 -5.04 -29.21
N VAL A 228 2.64 -4.37 -28.50
CA VAL A 228 2.98 -3.23 -27.62
C VAL A 228 3.73 -3.73 -26.39
N ALA A 229 3.24 -4.78 -25.73
CA ALA A 229 3.89 -5.38 -24.56
C ALA A 229 5.32 -5.86 -24.86
N GLU A 230 5.55 -6.50 -26.01
CA GLU A 230 6.88 -6.93 -26.47
C GLU A 230 7.88 -5.76 -26.48
N ARG A 231 7.50 -4.61 -27.04
CA ARG A 231 8.38 -3.42 -27.10
C ARG A 231 8.64 -2.83 -25.71
N TRP A 232 7.61 -2.76 -24.85
CA TRP A 232 7.77 -2.27 -23.48
C TRP A 232 8.60 -3.22 -22.61
N LEU A 233 8.49 -4.53 -22.83
CA LEU A 233 9.33 -5.53 -22.17
C LEU A 233 10.79 -5.44 -22.63
N GLY A 234 11.07 -5.06 -23.88
CA GLY A 234 12.43 -4.73 -24.31
C GLY A 234 13.02 -3.53 -23.56
N LEU A 235 12.21 -2.47 -23.33
CA LEU A 235 12.61 -1.37 -22.45
C LEU A 235 12.82 -1.82 -21.00
N ARG A 236 11.97 -2.73 -20.50
CA ARG A 236 12.09 -3.31 -19.16
C ARG A 236 13.44 -4.01 -18.97
N GLU A 237 13.85 -4.85 -19.93
CA GLU A 237 15.13 -5.56 -19.85
C GLU A 237 16.29 -4.58 -19.75
N MET A 238 16.30 -3.55 -20.60
CA MET A 238 17.33 -2.52 -20.59
C MET A 238 17.41 -1.76 -19.26
N LEU A 239 16.27 -1.34 -18.70
CA LEU A 239 16.24 -0.62 -17.42
C LEU A 239 16.55 -1.51 -16.22
N ALA A 240 16.25 -2.81 -16.29
CA ALA A 240 16.54 -3.77 -15.23
C ALA A 240 18.04 -4.06 -15.09
N ASP A 241 18.78 -4.00 -16.20
CA ASP A 241 20.23 -4.19 -16.26
C ASP A 241 21.02 -2.89 -15.98
N ASP A 242 20.33 -1.75 -15.78
CA ASP A 242 20.98 -0.51 -15.36
C ASP A 242 21.39 -0.59 -13.88
N PRO A 243 22.67 -0.34 -13.53
CA PRO A 243 23.17 -0.59 -12.19
C PRO A 243 22.63 0.35 -11.12
N ILE A 244 22.16 1.54 -11.48
CA ILE A 244 21.74 2.56 -10.52
C ILE A 244 20.23 2.84 -10.57
N PHE A 245 19.56 2.45 -11.65
CA PHE A 245 18.13 2.69 -11.84
C PHE A 245 17.23 2.17 -10.69
N PRO A 246 17.41 0.93 -10.16
CA PRO A 246 16.53 0.40 -9.11
C PRO A 246 16.60 1.14 -7.78
N VAL A 247 17.72 1.82 -7.52
CA VAL A 247 18.02 2.50 -6.25
C VAL A 247 17.74 4.01 -6.31
N GLN A 248 17.25 4.51 -7.45
CA GLN A 248 16.94 5.92 -7.62
C GLN A 248 15.80 6.39 -6.71
N PRO A 249 15.94 7.55 -6.04
CA PRO A 249 14.84 8.17 -5.31
C PRO A 249 13.77 8.71 -6.29
N PRO A 250 12.54 8.97 -5.83
CA PRO A 250 11.48 9.55 -6.67
C PRO A 250 11.88 10.85 -7.38
N ALA A 251 12.68 11.70 -6.73
CA ALA A 251 13.15 12.96 -7.30
C ALA A 251 14.05 12.79 -8.53
N ALA A 252 14.60 11.59 -8.76
CA ALA A 252 15.37 11.26 -9.95
C ALA A 252 14.54 11.37 -11.25
N VAL A 253 13.21 11.47 -11.15
CA VAL A 253 12.33 11.83 -12.28
C VAL A 253 12.72 13.13 -12.97
N ALA A 254 13.41 14.05 -12.27
CA ALA A 254 13.95 15.27 -12.87
C ALA A 254 15.06 15.00 -13.91
N VAL A 255 15.76 13.88 -13.79
CA VAL A 255 16.87 13.48 -14.67
C VAL A 255 16.44 12.39 -15.65
N TRP A 256 15.77 11.36 -15.14
CA TRP A 256 15.31 10.22 -15.93
C TRP A 256 13.99 10.48 -16.68
N GLY A 257 13.27 11.55 -16.33
CA GLY A 257 12.00 11.90 -16.95
C GLY A 257 11.00 10.75 -16.91
N ARG A 258 10.38 10.47 -18.06
CA ARG A 258 9.34 9.43 -18.19
C ARG A 258 9.88 8.02 -18.01
N LEU A 259 11.18 7.78 -18.21
CA LEU A 259 11.79 6.47 -17.93
C LEU A 259 11.61 6.07 -16.47
N MET A 260 11.68 7.03 -15.54
CA MET A 260 11.42 6.77 -14.11
C MET A 260 9.97 6.28 -13.88
N ALA A 261 9.01 6.88 -14.60
CA ALA A 261 7.61 6.50 -14.52
C ALA A 261 7.35 5.11 -15.12
N TYR A 262 7.97 4.81 -16.26
CA TYR A 262 7.89 3.48 -16.88
C TYR A 262 8.59 2.41 -16.04
N GLY A 263 9.73 2.74 -15.44
CA GLY A 263 10.40 1.87 -14.47
C GLY A 263 9.50 1.52 -13.29
N ALA A 264 8.81 2.51 -12.72
CA ALA A 264 7.82 2.28 -11.67
C ALA A 264 6.63 1.43 -12.15
N ALA A 265 6.15 1.67 -13.37
CA ALA A 265 5.06 0.89 -13.98
C ALA A 265 5.42 -0.59 -14.13
N MET A 266 6.71 -0.88 -14.39
CA MET A 266 7.23 -2.24 -14.61
C MET A 266 7.80 -2.87 -13.33
N GLY A 267 7.67 -2.21 -12.17
CA GLY A 267 8.14 -2.70 -10.88
C GLY A 267 9.67 -2.68 -10.70
N LEU A 268 10.39 -1.85 -11.46
CA LEU A 268 11.86 -1.76 -11.41
C LEU A 268 12.38 -0.75 -10.38
N THR A 269 11.58 0.24 -9.98
CA THR A 269 12.01 1.33 -9.09
C THR A 269 11.58 1.09 -7.63
N GLY A 270 12.12 0.05 -7.00
CA GLY A 270 11.74 -0.33 -5.63
C GLY A 270 11.95 0.80 -4.60
N ALA A 271 13.02 1.59 -4.74
CA ALA A 271 13.29 2.72 -3.86
C ALA A 271 12.23 3.85 -4.01
N ALA A 272 11.81 4.15 -5.24
CA ALA A 272 10.81 5.18 -5.49
C ALA A 272 9.40 4.75 -5.07
N ALA A 273 9.04 3.49 -5.32
CA ALA A 273 7.77 2.91 -4.85
C ALA A 273 7.66 2.92 -3.32
N ALA A 274 8.74 2.56 -2.63
CA ALA A 274 8.80 2.61 -1.17
C ALA A 274 8.70 4.05 -0.61
N ALA A 275 9.27 5.02 -1.34
CA ALA A 275 9.27 6.43 -0.94
C ALA A 275 7.94 7.15 -1.24
N LEU A 276 7.14 6.70 -2.19
CA LEU A 276 5.82 7.27 -2.55
C LEU A 276 4.66 6.27 -2.27
N PRO A 277 4.29 6.03 -1.01
CA PRO A 277 3.26 5.05 -0.68
C PRO A 277 1.84 5.54 -1.05
N MET A 278 1.42 5.30 -2.30
CA MET A 278 0.05 5.54 -2.80
C MET A 278 -0.93 4.43 -2.36
N GLY A 279 -0.92 4.09 -1.07
CA GLY A 279 -1.62 2.94 -0.49
C GLY A 279 -2.77 3.29 0.45
N THR A 280 -3.31 2.26 1.12
CA THR A 280 -4.30 2.42 2.18
C THR A 280 -3.73 3.20 3.35
N GLU A 281 -4.53 4.11 3.91
CA GLU A 281 -4.12 4.97 5.01
C GLU A 281 -3.83 4.15 6.30
N ARG A 282 -2.67 4.37 6.94
CA ARG A 282 -2.27 3.62 8.15
C ARG A 282 -3.14 3.98 9.35
N GLU A 283 -3.95 3.06 9.89
CA GLU A 283 -4.97 3.33 10.94
C GLU A 283 -4.49 4.13 12.17
N ARG A 284 -3.23 3.99 12.62
CA ARG A 284 -2.74 4.60 13.88
C ARG A 284 -1.78 5.78 13.69
N VAL A 285 -1.54 6.22 12.46
CA VAL A 285 -0.64 7.33 12.16
C VAL A 285 -1.30 8.20 11.10
N ALA A 286 -1.60 9.44 11.45
CA ALA A 286 -2.06 10.46 10.51
C ALA A 286 -1.03 11.58 10.45
N TRP A 287 -0.94 12.25 9.32
CA TRP A 287 -0.10 13.43 9.19
C TRP A 287 -0.92 14.67 9.52
N SER A 288 -0.33 15.62 10.23
CA SER A 288 -0.99 16.88 10.56
C SER A 288 -0.14 18.06 10.08
N PRO A 289 -0.74 19.02 9.36
CA PRO A 289 -0.09 20.28 9.00
C PRO A 289 -0.26 21.37 10.06
N VAL A 290 -0.96 21.10 11.17
CA VAL A 290 -1.14 22.06 12.27
C VAL A 290 0.22 22.37 12.88
N GLY A 291 0.60 23.64 13.10
CA GLY A 291 1.89 24.00 13.73
C GLY A 291 3.05 24.22 12.76
N ASP A 292 2.79 24.84 11.62
CA ASP A 292 3.75 25.33 10.59
C ASP A 292 4.57 24.27 9.84
N ARG A 293 4.49 22.99 10.20
CA ARG A 293 5.12 21.88 9.45
C ARG A 293 4.30 20.61 9.54
N TRP A 294 4.34 19.78 8.49
CA TRP A 294 3.82 18.43 8.55
C TRP A 294 4.56 17.61 9.58
N ARG A 295 3.82 16.99 10.49
CA ARG A 295 4.39 16.04 11.44
C ARG A 295 3.52 14.80 11.57
N PRO A 296 4.13 13.64 11.80
CA PRO A 296 3.38 12.42 12.02
C PRO A 296 2.74 12.44 13.41
N VAL A 297 1.42 12.35 13.45
CA VAL A 297 0.63 12.28 14.67
C VAL A 297 0.13 10.85 14.87
N ARG A 298 0.56 10.23 15.97
CA ARG A 298 0.11 8.88 16.34
C ARG A 298 -1.26 8.95 16.98
N ILE A 299 -2.24 8.27 16.37
CA ILE A 299 -3.61 8.18 16.86
C ILE A 299 -3.75 6.91 17.72
N ARG A 300 -4.18 7.10 18.97
CA ARG A 300 -4.61 6.01 19.85
C ARG A 300 -6.13 5.93 19.88
N TYR A 301 -6.68 4.77 19.57
CA TYR A 301 -8.09 4.42 19.74
C TYR A 301 -8.28 3.63 21.04
N PRO A 302 -8.81 4.23 22.12
CA PRO A 302 -9.00 3.55 23.38
C PRO A 302 -10.21 2.61 23.29
N SER A 303 -10.01 1.31 23.41
CA SER A 303 -11.10 0.32 23.36
C SER A 303 -11.64 -0.07 24.74
N SER A 304 -10.80 -0.06 25.79
CA SER A 304 -11.20 -0.58 27.12
C SER A 304 -10.63 0.18 28.33
N LEU A 305 -9.58 1.00 28.16
CA LEU A 305 -8.93 1.72 29.27
C LEU A 305 -8.72 3.22 28.91
N PRO A 306 -9.15 4.16 29.77
CA PRO A 306 -9.83 3.96 31.06
C PRO A 306 -11.29 3.45 30.90
N PRO A 307 -11.82 2.71 31.89
CA PRO A 307 -13.21 2.25 31.86
C PRO A 307 -14.17 3.46 31.83
N GLY A 308 -15.12 3.44 30.90
CA GLY A 308 -16.03 4.57 30.67
C GLY A 308 -15.51 5.65 29.72
N TYR A 309 -14.40 5.43 29.00
CA TYR A 309 -13.89 6.38 28.01
C TYR A 309 -14.98 6.77 26.97
N GLY A 310 -15.14 8.07 26.73
CA GLY A 310 -16.15 8.67 25.85
C GLY A 310 -17.54 8.82 26.45
N ARG A 311 -17.86 8.12 27.56
CA ARG A 311 -19.20 8.12 28.17
C ARG A 311 -19.43 9.34 29.07
N HIS A 312 -20.69 9.68 29.30
CA HIS A 312 -21.07 10.81 30.15
C HIS A 312 -20.52 10.66 31.58
N PRO A 313 -19.80 11.66 32.15
CA PRO A 313 -19.13 11.53 33.45
C PRO A 313 -20.05 11.14 34.61
N ALA A 314 -21.28 11.65 34.65
CA ALA A 314 -22.24 11.29 35.70
C ALA A 314 -22.69 9.82 35.64
N LEU A 315 -22.83 9.27 34.42
CA LEU A 315 -23.17 7.86 34.23
C LEU A 315 -22.00 6.97 34.70
N VAL A 316 -20.78 7.32 34.30
CA VAL A 316 -19.57 6.60 34.72
C VAL A 316 -19.38 6.66 36.24
N ALA A 317 -19.66 7.81 36.86
CA ALA A 317 -19.63 7.95 38.32
C ALA A 317 -20.68 7.05 39.00
N ALA A 318 -21.92 7.07 38.54
CA ALA A 318 -23.01 6.26 39.10
C ALA A 318 -22.74 4.75 38.96
N VAL A 319 -22.35 4.30 37.76
CA VAL A 319 -21.99 2.89 37.52
C VAL A 319 -20.76 2.51 38.36
N GLY A 320 -19.75 3.38 38.42
CA GLY A 320 -18.56 3.18 39.24
C GLY A 320 -18.89 2.99 40.73
N ALA A 321 -19.81 3.79 41.27
CA ALA A 321 -20.29 3.64 42.64
C ALA A 321 -20.98 2.30 42.88
N VAL A 322 -21.90 1.90 41.99
CA VAL A 322 -22.60 0.60 42.09
C VAL A 322 -21.63 -0.57 42.03
N VAL A 323 -20.70 -0.55 41.07
CA VAL A 323 -19.68 -1.59 40.89
C VAL A 323 -18.73 -1.65 42.08
N ALA A 324 -18.32 -0.49 42.62
CA ALA A 324 -17.49 -0.43 43.82
C ALA A 324 -18.21 -1.00 45.05
N CYS A 325 -19.47 -0.60 45.28
CA CYS A 325 -20.31 -1.14 46.36
C CYS A 325 -20.49 -2.65 46.24
N PHE A 326 -20.74 -3.16 45.03
CA PHE A 326 -20.87 -4.59 44.79
C PHE A 326 -19.58 -5.34 45.18
N GLY A 327 -18.40 -4.87 44.73
CA GLY A 327 -17.12 -5.48 45.11
C GLY A 327 -16.86 -5.44 46.62
N VAL A 328 -17.21 -4.33 47.29
CA VAL A 328 -17.05 -4.15 48.74
C VAL A 328 -18.03 -4.99 49.57
N ILE A 329 -19.25 -5.26 49.08
CA ILE A 329 -20.26 -6.06 49.78
C ILE A 329 -20.02 -7.56 49.54
N VAL A 330 -19.82 -7.96 48.29
CA VAL A 330 -19.73 -9.38 47.90
C VAL A 330 -18.41 -10.00 48.35
N GLY A 331 -17.30 -9.28 48.27
CA GLY A 331 -15.99 -9.80 48.68
C GLY A 331 -15.97 -10.35 50.13
N PRO A 332 -16.33 -9.53 51.13
CA PRO A 332 -16.43 -9.96 52.52
C PRO A 332 -17.50 -11.03 52.74
N ALA A 333 -18.65 -10.97 52.05
CA ALA A 333 -19.71 -11.96 52.18
C ALA A 333 -19.27 -13.34 51.67
N VAL A 334 -18.55 -13.42 50.55
CA VAL A 334 -17.99 -14.66 50.01
C VAL A 334 -16.90 -15.21 50.94
N LEU A 335 -16.05 -14.35 51.48
CA LEU A 335 -15.02 -14.77 52.45
C LEU A 335 -15.64 -15.29 53.76
N ALA A 336 -16.68 -14.62 54.26
CA ALA A 336 -17.44 -15.05 55.44
C ALA A 336 -18.19 -16.37 55.20
N ALA A 337 -18.81 -16.54 54.03
CA ALA A 337 -19.49 -17.77 53.65
C ALA A 337 -18.51 -18.95 53.49
N ALA A 338 -17.35 -18.71 52.85
CA ALA A 338 -16.30 -19.71 52.74
C ALA A 338 -15.75 -20.13 54.11
N ARG A 339 -15.56 -19.15 55.01
CA ARG A 339 -15.15 -19.40 56.40
C ARG A 339 -16.21 -20.23 57.16
N GLY A 340 -17.49 -19.85 57.05
CA GLY A 340 -18.59 -20.60 57.66
C GLY A 340 -18.76 -22.00 57.10
N LEU A 341 -18.48 -22.22 55.80
CA LEU A 341 -18.44 -23.55 55.20
C LEU A 341 -17.32 -24.42 55.77
N VAL A 342 -16.13 -23.85 56.00
CA VAL A 342 -15.00 -24.56 56.62
C VAL A 342 -15.25 -24.86 58.09
N GLU A 343 -15.79 -23.89 58.84
CA GLU A 343 -16.14 -24.04 60.26
C GLU A 343 -17.27 -25.04 60.44
N GLY A 344 -18.36 -24.96 59.66
CA GLY A 344 -19.46 -25.91 59.72
C GLY A 344 -19.09 -27.33 59.27
N ALA A 345 -18.19 -27.47 58.30
CA ALA A 345 -17.64 -28.79 57.93
C ALA A 345 -16.77 -29.38 59.05
N ALA A 346 -16.05 -28.54 59.80
CA ALA A 346 -15.27 -28.99 60.96
C ALA A 346 -16.17 -29.42 62.12
N ASP A 347 -17.26 -28.69 62.39
CA ASP A 347 -18.23 -29.04 63.44
C ASP A 347 -18.98 -30.35 63.13
N PHE A 348 -19.33 -30.58 61.86
CA PHE A 348 -20.08 -31.79 61.45
C PHE A 348 -19.21 -33.06 61.44
N ALA A 349 -17.91 -32.93 61.11
CA ALA A 349 -17.00 -34.06 60.95
C ALA A 349 -16.16 -34.40 62.20
N GLY A 350 -16.19 -33.55 63.23
CA GLY A 350 -15.26 -33.58 64.36
C GLY A 350 -13.89 -33.00 63.98
N GLU A 351 -13.23 -32.31 64.92
CA GLU A 351 -12.02 -31.51 64.66
C GLU A 351 -10.86 -32.29 63.99
N GLU A 352 -10.84 -33.62 64.12
CA GLU A 352 -9.77 -34.49 63.61
C GLU A 352 -9.90 -34.90 62.12
N VAL A 353 -11.01 -34.61 61.41
CA VAL A 353 -11.31 -35.31 60.14
C VAL A 353 -11.33 -34.43 58.87
N VAL A 354 -11.31 -33.09 58.92
CA VAL A 354 -11.27 -32.28 57.68
C VAL A 354 -9.86 -32.32 57.08
N PRO A 355 -9.63 -32.98 55.92
CA PRO A 355 -8.29 -33.08 55.34
C PRO A 355 -7.75 -31.71 54.95
N TRP A 356 -6.46 -31.47 55.19
CA TRP A 356 -5.80 -30.19 54.93
C TRP A 356 -5.94 -29.69 53.48
N TRP A 357 -6.05 -30.61 52.50
CA TRP A 357 -6.24 -30.26 51.09
C TRP A 357 -7.61 -29.65 50.80
N ILE A 358 -8.67 -30.01 51.54
CA ILE A 358 -10.00 -29.38 51.40
C ILE A 358 -9.92 -27.93 51.88
N ARG A 359 -9.26 -27.68 53.02
CA ARG A 359 -9.03 -26.32 53.53
C ARG A 359 -8.22 -25.47 52.55
N LEU A 360 -7.21 -26.07 51.89
CA LEU A 360 -6.41 -25.40 50.86
C LEU A 360 -7.25 -25.06 49.62
N VAL A 361 -8.07 -26.00 49.11
CA VAL A 361 -8.92 -25.76 47.93
C VAL A 361 -9.97 -24.70 48.23
N VAL A 362 -10.67 -24.78 49.37
CA VAL A 362 -11.66 -23.77 49.77
C VAL A 362 -10.98 -22.39 49.97
N GLY A 363 -9.79 -22.36 50.58
CA GLY A 363 -9.01 -21.14 50.73
C GLY A 363 -8.56 -20.52 49.41
N LEU A 364 -8.13 -21.32 48.44
CA LEU A 364 -7.72 -20.84 47.10
C LEU A 364 -8.90 -20.31 46.30
N VAL A 365 -10.03 -21.03 46.33
CA VAL A 365 -11.29 -20.58 45.69
C VAL A 365 -11.74 -19.27 46.33
N ALA A 366 -11.84 -19.20 47.65
CA ALA A 366 -12.23 -17.99 48.38
C ALA A 366 -11.25 -16.82 48.13
N GLY A 367 -9.94 -17.09 48.11
CA GLY A 367 -8.92 -16.10 47.80
C GLY A 367 -9.03 -15.55 46.38
N THR A 368 -9.36 -16.40 45.40
CA THR A 368 -9.58 -15.99 44.01
C THR A 368 -10.82 -15.11 43.89
N PHE A 369 -11.93 -15.48 44.53
CA PHE A 369 -13.14 -14.65 44.57
C PHE A 369 -12.91 -13.32 45.29
N ALA A 370 -12.15 -13.31 46.40
CA ALA A 370 -11.79 -12.09 47.11
C ALA A 370 -10.90 -11.17 46.25
N ALA A 371 -9.92 -11.73 45.54
CA ALA A 371 -9.08 -10.98 44.61
C ALA A 371 -9.88 -10.40 43.44
N PHE A 372 -10.82 -11.17 42.87
CA PHE A 372 -11.74 -10.70 41.84
C PHE A 372 -12.65 -9.58 42.36
N ALA A 373 -13.24 -9.74 43.55
CA ALA A 373 -14.07 -8.71 44.17
C ALA A 373 -13.28 -7.43 44.47
N ALA A 374 -12.03 -7.54 44.94
CA ALA A 374 -11.14 -6.41 45.13
C ALA A 374 -10.78 -5.72 43.81
N PHE A 375 -10.53 -6.48 42.74
CA PHE A 375 -10.32 -5.93 41.40
C PHE A 375 -11.55 -5.17 40.89
N VAL A 376 -12.75 -5.75 41.03
CA VAL A 376 -14.02 -5.09 40.68
C VAL A 376 -14.23 -3.82 41.51
N ALA A 377 -13.94 -3.86 42.81
CA ALA A 377 -14.02 -2.69 43.68
C ALA A 377 -13.06 -1.57 43.25
N LEU A 378 -11.81 -1.90 42.92
CA LEU A 378 -10.81 -0.95 42.43
C LEU A 378 -11.19 -0.38 41.06
N ALA A 379 -11.72 -1.21 40.15
CA ALA A 379 -12.21 -0.76 38.86
C ALA A 379 -13.40 0.21 39.03
N GLY A 380 -14.38 -0.13 39.85
CA GLY A 380 -15.51 0.73 40.19
C GLY A 380 -15.08 2.05 40.85
N ALA A 381 -14.15 1.99 41.81
CA ALA A 381 -13.59 3.16 42.45
C ALA A 381 -12.85 4.06 41.44
N SER A 382 -12.10 3.49 40.50
CA SER A 382 -11.42 4.25 39.45
C SER A 382 -12.38 4.96 38.50
N MET A 383 -13.51 4.32 38.16
CA MET A 383 -14.60 4.93 37.38
C MET A 383 -15.27 6.05 38.15
N LEU A 384 -15.58 5.83 39.43
CA LEU A 384 -16.17 6.83 40.31
C LEU A 384 -15.28 8.07 40.41
N VAL A 385 -13.99 7.88 40.72
CA VAL A 385 -13.02 8.97 40.82
C VAL A 385 -12.88 9.71 39.48
N SER A 386 -12.79 8.99 38.36
CA SER A 386 -12.66 9.62 37.04
C SER A 386 -13.91 10.42 36.64
N GLY A 387 -15.10 9.87 36.89
CA GLY A 387 -16.38 10.52 36.63
C GLY A 387 -16.59 11.76 37.49
N VAL A 388 -16.35 11.67 38.80
CA VAL A 388 -16.45 12.81 39.72
C VAL A 388 -15.39 13.87 39.40
N ALA A 389 -14.16 13.48 39.11
CA ALA A 389 -13.09 14.42 38.74
C ALA A 389 -13.44 15.20 37.46
N ASP A 390 -14.06 14.57 36.47
CA ASP A 390 -14.52 15.25 35.25
C ASP A 390 -15.73 16.15 35.48
N LEU A 391 -16.61 15.83 36.43
CA LEU A 391 -17.72 16.72 36.84
C LEU A 391 -17.21 17.97 37.55
N VAL A 392 -16.20 17.84 38.42
CA VAL A 392 -15.69 18.95 39.26
C VAL A 392 -14.69 19.83 38.51
N ARG A 393 -13.76 19.25 37.74
CA ARG A 393 -12.65 20.01 37.10
C ARG A 393 -13.04 20.70 35.78
N GLY A 394 -14.31 20.62 35.40
CA GLY A 394 -14.85 21.25 34.20
C GLY A 394 -14.31 20.65 32.89
N ARG A 395 -14.86 21.14 31.78
CA ARG A 395 -14.48 20.73 30.42
C ARG A 395 -13.40 21.65 29.87
N ARG A 396 -12.60 21.14 28.94
CA ARG A 396 -11.65 21.95 28.17
C ARG A 396 -12.18 22.12 26.76
N THR A 397 -12.19 23.36 26.28
CA THR A 397 -12.42 23.65 24.87
C THR A 397 -11.13 23.35 24.12
N ILE A 398 -11.21 22.50 23.11
CA ILE A 398 -10.11 22.17 22.20
C ILE A 398 -10.54 22.61 20.81
N GLU A 399 -9.67 23.39 20.17
CA GLU A 399 -9.77 23.73 18.77
C GLU A 399 -8.64 23.02 18.04
N GLY A 400 -8.96 22.36 16.93
CA GLY A 400 -7.95 21.62 16.18
C GLY A 400 -8.48 21.04 14.89
N ARG A 401 -7.58 20.53 14.06
CA ARG A 401 -7.92 19.91 12.78
C ARG A 401 -8.29 18.44 13.00
N VAL A 402 -9.40 18.02 12.42
CA VAL A 402 -9.82 16.62 12.40
C VAL A 402 -8.86 15.86 11.50
N LEU A 403 -8.04 15.02 12.13
CA LEU A 403 -7.15 14.11 11.43
C LEU A 403 -7.91 12.91 10.89
N ARG A 404 -8.86 12.37 11.66
CA ARG A 404 -9.63 11.17 11.27
C ARG A 404 -11.01 11.08 11.88
N VAL A 405 -11.91 10.46 11.12
CA VAL A 405 -13.23 10.00 11.57
C VAL A 405 -13.38 8.52 11.22
N ARG A 406 -13.83 7.70 12.17
CA ARG A 406 -14.01 6.24 12.00
C ARG A 406 -15.26 5.77 12.73
N SER A 407 -16.17 5.09 12.06
CA SER A 407 -17.23 4.33 12.73
C SER A 407 -16.70 2.99 13.25
N ARG A 408 -17.30 2.52 14.35
CA ARG A 408 -17.09 1.20 14.95
C ARG A 408 -18.37 0.76 15.64
N GLY A 409 -18.54 -0.55 15.79
CA GLY A 409 -19.75 -1.13 16.40
C GLY A 409 -20.46 -2.03 15.40
N ASP A 410 -21.55 -2.61 15.86
CA ASP A 410 -22.53 -3.32 15.02
C ASP A 410 -23.73 -2.39 14.77
N ASP A 411 -24.67 -2.77 13.90
CA ASP A 411 -25.80 -1.93 13.48
C ASP A 411 -26.60 -1.35 14.67
N ASP A 412 -26.73 -2.10 15.77
CA ASP A 412 -27.45 -1.68 16.97
C ASP A 412 -26.64 -0.78 17.94
N ASN A 413 -25.32 -0.69 17.77
CA ASN A 413 -24.42 0.02 18.70
C ASN A 413 -23.26 0.70 17.96
N GLU A 414 -23.55 1.39 16.86
CA GLU A 414 -22.56 2.17 16.12
C GLU A 414 -22.10 3.39 16.94
N TYR A 415 -20.78 3.62 16.98
CA TYR A 415 -20.15 4.79 17.59
C TYR A 415 -18.96 5.25 16.74
N TRP A 416 -18.61 6.51 16.87
CA TRP A 416 -17.62 7.18 16.05
C TRP A 416 -16.38 7.56 16.87
N HIS A 417 -15.22 7.46 16.25
CA HIS A 417 -13.96 7.96 16.76
C HIS A 417 -13.49 9.15 15.94
N VAL A 418 -13.27 10.29 16.60
CA VAL A 418 -12.79 11.53 15.97
C VAL A 418 -11.41 11.87 16.54
N ALA A 419 -10.37 11.79 15.73
CA ALA A 419 -9.01 12.20 16.11
C ALA A 419 -8.80 13.65 15.70
N VAL A 420 -8.51 14.52 16.68
CA VAL A 420 -8.29 15.95 16.45
C VAL A 420 -6.89 16.32 16.92
N ASP A 421 -6.15 17.04 16.08
CA ASP A 421 -4.86 17.62 16.42
C ASP A 421 -4.98 19.12 16.72
N ASP A 422 -4.58 19.49 17.94
CA ASP A 422 -4.52 20.87 18.43
C ASP A 422 -3.13 21.50 18.23
N GLY A 423 -2.20 20.80 17.59
CA GLY A 423 -0.84 21.29 17.33
C GLY A 423 0.13 21.11 18.50
N THR A 424 -0.34 20.64 19.65
CA THR A 424 0.48 20.65 20.89
C THR A 424 1.31 19.37 21.09
N ARG A 425 0.94 18.26 20.45
CA ARG A 425 1.57 16.94 20.68
C ARG A 425 1.60 16.10 19.39
N ASP A 426 2.55 15.17 19.34
CA ASP A 426 2.67 14.18 18.24
C ASP A 426 1.88 12.90 18.50
N ARG A 427 1.06 12.90 19.57
CA ARG A 427 0.18 11.79 19.94
C ARG A 427 -1.16 12.30 20.40
N VAL A 428 -2.22 11.87 19.70
CA VAL A 428 -3.60 12.21 20.02
C VAL A 428 -4.39 10.96 20.38
N ARG A 429 -5.40 11.14 21.24
CA ARG A 429 -6.39 10.11 21.55
C ARG A 429 -7.65 10.44 20.79
N ALA A 430 -8.13 9.51 19.97
CA ALA A 430 -9.38 9.70 19.26
C ALA A 430 -10.54 9.75 20.26
N TRP A 431 -11.37 10.79 20.15
CA TRP A 431 -12.54 10.95 20.99
C TRP A 431 -13.66 10.03 20.52
N ARG A 432 -14.38 9.42 21.46
CA ARG A 432 -15.55 8.59 21.15
C ARG A 432 -16.82 9.45 21.20
N VAL A 433 -17.63 9.37 20.15
CA VAL A 433 -18.91 10.08 19.99
C VAL A 433 -19.97 9.06 19.59
N ASP A 434 -21.14 9.11 20.21
CA ASP A 434 -22.21 8.11 19.99
C ASP A 434 -23.10 8.45 18.77
N ARG A 435 -22.83 9.55 18.07
CA ARG A 435 -23.54 9.98 16.85
C ARG A 435 -22.54 10.32 15.77
N ALA A 436 -22.93 10.14 14.50
CA ALA A 436 -22.13 10.55 13.36
C ALA A 436 -21.82 12.06 13.48
N PRO A 437 -20.54 12.46 13.52
CA PRO A 437 -20.18 13.86 13.60
C PRO A 437 -20.40 14.53 12.25
N ASP A 438 -20.87 15.79 12.25
CA ASP A 438 -20.99 16.63 11.06
C ASP A 438 -19.63 17.23 10.62
N ALA A 439 -18.54 16.56 11.00
CA ALA A 439 -17.17 17.00 10.75
C ALA A 439 -16.44 15.95 9.91
N GLY A 440 -15.86 16.39 8.80
CA GLY A 440 -15.01 15.58 7.93
C GLY A 440 -13.54 15.60 8.34
N GLN A 441 -12.75 14.73 7.73
CA GLN A 441 -11.29 14.84 7.80
C GLN A 441 -10.82 16.14 7.13
N GLY A 442 -9.86 16.84 7.75
CA GLY A 442 -9.36 18.14 7.28
C GLY A 442 -10.10 19.36 7.85
N ASP A 443 -11.33 19.18 8.37
CA ASP A 443 -12.10 20.26 8.99
C ASP A 443 -11.44 20.75 10.28
N THR A 444 -11.59 22.03 10.57
CA THR A 444 -11.21 22.60 11.86
C THR A 444 -12.42 22.61 12.77
N VAL A 445 -12.33 21.90 13.90
CA VAL A 445 -13.43 21.75 14.85
C VAL A 445 -13.12 22.38 16.21
N ARG A 446 -14.17 22.85 16.87
CA ARG A 446 -14.18 23.24 18.28
C ARG A 446 -15.00 22.21 19.04
N ALA A 447 -14.45 21.69 20.13
CA ALA A 447 -15.14 20.72 20.97
C ALA A 447 -14.89 20.98 22.46
N SER A 448 -15.91 20.81 23.28
CA SER A 448 -15.80 20.80 24.74
C SER A 448 -15.60 19.37 25.21
N VAL A 449 -14.39 19.03 25.66
CA VAL A 449 -13.99 17.66 25.99
C VAL A 449 -13.65 17.54 27.48
N SER A 450 -14.14 16.48 28.13
CA SER A 450 -13.76 16.20 29.53
C SER A 450 -12.28 15.80 29.64
N ARG A 451 -11.66 15.96 30.80
CA ARG A 451 -10.20 15.82 30.93
C ARG A 451 -9.76 14.36 30.98
N TRP A 452 -10.50 13.51 31.69
CA TRP A 452 -10.11 12.13 31.98
C TRP A 452 -10.82 11.12 31.08
N LEU A 453 -12.14 11.23 30.97
CA LEU A 453 -12.96 10.34 30.15
C LEU A 453 -13.00 10.76 28.68
N ALA A 454 -12.53 11.96 28.34
CA ALA A 454 -12.62 12.54 27.01
C ALA A 454 -14.03 12.50 26.41
N HIS A 455 -15.05 12.69 27.26
CA HIS A 455 -16.43 12.82 26.83
C HIS A 455 -16.58 14.15 26.06
N VAL A 456 -17.03 14.05 24.81
CA VAL A 456 -17.20 15.19 23.92
C VAL A 456 -18.60 15.75 24.04
N THR A 457 -18.66 17.07 24.11
CA THR A 457 -19.88 17.86 24.04
C THR A 457 -19.64 19.06 23.13
N ASP A 458 -20.68 19.48 22.42
CA ASP A 458 -20.65 20.67 21.56
C ASP A 458 -19.53 20.62 20.51
N LEU A 459 -19.44 19.50 19.77
CA LEU A 459 -18.55 19.38 18.61
C LEU A 459 -19.15 20.22 17.47
N THR A 460 -18.46 21.30 17.10
CA THR A 460 -18.87 22.22 16.04
C THR A 460 -17.74 22.40 15.04
N VAL A 461 -18.08 22.42 13.74
CA VAL A 461 -17.11 22.78 12.70
C VAL A 461 -16.97 24.30 12.70
N ILE A 462 -15.75 24.79 12.89
CA ILE A 462 -15.42 26.22 12.88
C ILE A 462 -15.13 26.66 11.44
N ASP A 463 -14.41 25.81 10.71
CA ASP A 463 -13.96 26.05 9.35
C ASP A 463 -13.94 24.72 8.61
N HIS A 464 -14.67 24.65 7.51
CA HIS A 464 -14.52 23.57 6.55
C HIS A 464 -13.24 23.84 5.76
N GLY A 465 -12.38 22.84 5.60
CA GLY A 465 -11.04 23.02 5.01
C GLY A 465 -11.05 23.87 3.73
N PRO A 466 -10.05 24.76 3.53
CA PRO A 466 -10.15 25.85 2.55
C PRO A 466 -10.21 25.41 1.08
N VAL A 467 -11.05 26.12 0.33
CA VAL A 467 -11.06 26.24 -1.14
C VAL A 467 -10.13 27.38 -1.54
N VAL A 468 -9.03 27.04 -2.25
CA VAL A 468 -8.21 27.88 -3.17
C VAL A 468 -7.50 29.14 -2.60
N VAL A 469 -6.21 29.32 -2.95
CA VAL A 469 -5.58 30.49 -3.66
C VAL A 469 -4.05 30.38 -3.55
N ALA A 470 -3.38 30.50 -4.70
CA ALA A 470 -1.97 30.20 -4.94
C ALA A 470 -0.96 31.28 -4.47
N SER A 471 0.28 30.85 -4.18
CA SER A 471 1.49 31.70 -4.21
C SER A 471 2.73 30.82 -4.43
N SER A 472 3.62 31.28 -5.31
CA SER A 472 4.74 30.55 -5.93
C SER A 472 6.09 31.16 -5.53
N GLY A 473 7.09 30.32 -5.26
CA GLY A 473 8.51 30.70 -5.12
C GLY A 473 9.46 29.55 -5.56
N PRO A 474 10.64 29.83 -6.15
CA PRO A 474 11.40 28.86 -6.94
C PRO A 474 12.52 28.13 -6.14
N ALA A 475 12.76 26.87 -6.50
CA ALA A 475 13.83 26.01 -6.01
C ALA A 475 15.10 26.14 -6.86
N ALA A 476 16.27 26.15 -6.21
CA ALA A 476 17.58 26.35 -6.83
C ALA A 476 18.17 25.06 -7.40
N ALA A 477 18.67 25.12 -8.64
CA ALA A 477 19.41 24.07 -9.31
C ALA A 477 20.91 24.14 -8.95
N ILE A 478 21.55 22.99 -8.76
CA ILE A 478 23.00 22.86 -8.58
C ILE A 478 23.59 22.48 -9.95
N SER A 479 24.45 23.34 -10.50
CA SER A 479 25.27 23.07 -11.70
C SER A 479 26.67 22.63 -11.27
N PRO A 480 27.27 21.59 -11.86
CA PRO A 480 28.69 21.31 -11.69
C PRO A 480 29.55 22.17 -12.61
N THR A 481 30.71 22.58 -12.11
CA THR A 481 31.77 23.35 -12.78
C THR A 481 32.58 22.44 -13.71
N PRO A 482 33.04 22.88 -14.90
CA PRO A 482 33.76 22.01 -15.84
C PRO A 482 35.24 21.85 -15.48
N SER A 483 35.71 20.62 -15.37
CA SER A 483 37.13 20.26 -15.19
C SER A 483 37.52 19.12 -16.15
N GLU A 484 38.49 19.40 -17.02
CA GLU A 484 39.20 18.52 -17.98
C GLU A 484 38.36 17.71 -18.99
N PRO A 485 38.88 17.47 -20.23
CA PRO A 485 38.21 16.63 -21.22
C PRO A 485 38.10 15.17 -20.73
N LEU A 486 36.93 14.56 -20.96
CA LEU A 486 36.66 13.17 -20.58
C LEU A 486 37.54 12.20 -21.39
N PRO A 487 37.96 11.06 -20.83
CA PRO A 487 38.69 10.04 -21.58
C PRO A 487 37.74 9.43 -22.62
N PRO A 488 38.26 8.99 -23.77
CA PRO A 488 37.42 8.36 -24.78
C PRO A 488 36.77 7.08 -24.22
N LEU A 489 35.49 6.90 -24.53
CA LEU A 489 34.81 5.63 -24.31
C LEU A 489 35.43 4.55 -25.23
N PRO A 490 35.39 3.25 -24.83
CA PRO A 490 35.94 2.17 -25.64
C PRO A 490 35.24 2.14 -27.01
N ASP A 491 35.95 1.86 -28.11
CA ASP A 491 35.31 1.78 -29.41
C ASP A 491 34.58 0.42 -29.63
N ALA A 492 33.82 0.32 -30.72
CA ALA A 492 33.09 -0.90 -31.06
C ALA A 492 34.01 -2.13 -31.25
N ALA A 493 35.24 -1.94 -31.72
CA ALA A 493 36.18 -3.06 -31.92
C ALA A 493 36.69 -3.61 -30.58
N VAL A 494 36.96 -2.71 -29.62
CA VAL A 494 37.34 -3.06 -28.25
C VAL A 494 36.20 -3.79 -27.53
N VAL A 495 34.96 -3.27 -27.65
CA VAL A 495 33.79 -3.94 -27.07
C VAL A 495 33.53 -5.29 -27.74
N ALA A 496 33.66 -5.39 -29.07
CA ALA A 496 33.52 -6.67 -29.78
C ALA A 496 34.51 -7.72 -29.29
N ALA A 497 35.78 -7.32 -29.11
CA ALA A 497 36.83 -8.20 -28.59
C ALA A 497 36.54 -8.64 -27.15
N ALA A 498 36.03 -7.74 -26.31
CA ALA A 498 35.67 -8.03 -24.92
C ALA A 498 34.51 -9.03 -24.81
N LEU A 499 33.50 -8.88 -25.66
CA LEU A 499 32.30 -9.74 -25.67
C LEU A 499 32.52 -11.05 -26.43
N GLY A 500 33.56 -11.14 -27.26
CA GLY A 500 33.75 -12.26 -28.19
C GLY A 500 32.66 -12.32 -29.28
N LEU A 501 31.99 -11.20 -29.54
CA LEU A 501 30.86 -11.09 -30.46
C LEU A 501 30.99 -9.82 -31.30
N PRO A 502 30.56 -9.82 -32.58
CA PRO A 502 30.50 -8.60 -33.38
C PRO A 502 29.51 -7.61 -32.73
N VAL A 503 29.92 -6.34 -32.68
CA VAL A 503 29.04 -5.24 -32.28
C VAL A 503 29.09 -4.09 -33.28
N THR A 504 27.99 -3.37 -33.36
CA THR A 504 27.87 -2.13 -34.14
C THR A 504 27.37 -1.00 -33.26
N THR A 505 27.73 0.23 -33.61
CA THR A 505 27.23 1.44 -32.94
C THR A 505 26.05 1.98 -33.76
N PRO A 506 24.80 1.81 -33.31
CA PRO A 506 23.65 2.33 -34.05
C PRO A 506 23.69 3.86 -34.11
N ALA A 507 23.48 4.40 -35.31
CA ALA A 507 23.36 5.85 -35.49
C ALA A 507 22.09 6.36 -34.77
N GLY A 508 22.25 7.40 -33.95
CA GLY A 508 21.14 8.01 -33.22
C GLY A 508 20.68 7.24 -31.98
N ALA A 509 21.54 6.41 -31.37
CA ALA A 509 21.26 5.84 -30.07
C ALA A 509 20.95 6.95 -29.04
N VAL A 510 19.88 6.76 -28.27
CA VAL A 510 19.56 7.63 -27.14
C VAL A 510 20.71 7.59 -26.13
N GLU A 511 21.22 8.76 -25.77
CA GLU A 511 22.27 8.90 -24.75
C GLU A 511 21.75 8.45 -23.39
N HIS A 512 22.65 7.91 -22.58
CA HIS A 512 22.31 7.55 -21.21
C HIS A 512 21.89 8.80 -20.40
N PRO A 513 20.77 8.78 -19.63
CA PRO A 513 20.25 9.99 -18.94
C PRO A 513 21.20 10.62 -17.92
N LEU A 514 22.13 9.84 -17.38
CA LEU A 514 23.17 10.32 -16.46
C LEU A 514 24.49 10.68 -17.15
N ALA A 515 24.57 10.66 -18.49
CA ALA A 515 25.81 10.95 -19.20
C ALA A 515 26.26 12.40 -18.96
N VAL A 516 27.49 12.58 -18.51
CA VAL A 516 28.14 13.89 -18.37
C VAL A 516 28.75 14.26 -19.73
N ASP A 517 28.60 15.52 -20.14
CA ASP A 517 29.11 16.06 -21.40
C ASP A 517 28.75 15.22 -22.63
N HIS A 518 27.56 14.61 -22.65
CA HIS A 518 27.08 13.73 -23.73
C HIS A 518 27.98 12.50 -23.97
N ALA A 519 28.83 12.14 -23.02
CA ALA A 519 29.77 11.04 -23.15
C ALA A 519 29.08 9.70 -22.83
N SER A 520 28.30 9.23 -23.81
CA SER A 520 27.65 7.93 -23.81
C SER A 520 27.83 7.25 -25.18
N ALA A 521 27.99 5.93 -25.18
CA ALA A 521 28.03 5.12 -26.37
C ALA A 521 27.21 3.84 -26.17
N THR A 522 26.47 3.47 -27.21
CA THR A 522 25.65 2.26 -27.24
C THR A 522 26.16 1.33 -28.32
N TYR A 523 26.24 0.05 -28.01
CA TYR A 523 26.64 -1.02 -28.92
C TYR A 523 25.52 -2.04 -29.02
N VAL A 524 25.30 -2.58 -30.21
CA VAL A 524 24.30 -3.62 -30.48
C VAL A 524 25.00 -4.85 -31.06
N THR A 525 24.68 -6.02 -30.52
CA THR A 525 25.14 -7.32 -31.02
C THR A 525 24.20 -7.85 -32.09
N ASP A 526 24.69 -8.73 -32.96
CA ASP A 526 23.86 -9.40 -33.99
C ASP A 526 22.73 -10.25 -33.38
N GLY A 527 22.89 -10.69 -32.13
CA GLY A 527 21.87 -11.42 -31.37
C GLY A 527 20.83 -10.53 -30.69
N GLY A 528 20.78 -9.23 -31.01
CA GLY A 528 19.85 -8.27 -30.41
C GLY A 528 20.24 -7.80 -29.01
N GLY A 529 21.41 -8.19 -28.51
CA GLY A 529 21.93 -7.69 -27.23
C GLY A 529 22.41 -6.24 -27.36
N ARG A 530 22.42 -5.52 -26.26
CA ARG A 530 22.84 -4.12 -26.23
C ARG A 530 23.75 -3.85 -25.03
N VAL A 531 24.82 -3.08 -25.26
CA VAL A 531 25.77 -2.62 -24.23
C VAL A 531 25.81 -1.11 -24.24
N VAL A 532 25.73 -0.49 -23.08
CA VAL A 532 25.80 0.97 -22.89
C VAL A 532 27.00 1.29 -22.01
N THR A 533 27.84 2.21 -22.47
CA THR A 533 28.94 2.79 -21.69
C THR A 533 28.71 4.28 -21.56
N ALA A 534 28.85 4.84 -20.36
CA ALA A 534 28.71 6.29 -20.15
C ALA A 534 29.60 6.79 -19.01
N TRP A 535 30.10 8.01 -19.13
CA TRP A 535 30.66 8.75 -17.99
C TRP A 535 29.52 9.40 -17.21
N VAL A 536 29.44 9.12 -15.92
CA VAL A 536 28.36 9.61 -15.04
C VAL A 536 28.93 10.43 -13.87
N PRO A 537 28.12 11.25 -13.17
CA PRO A 537 28.59 12.02 -12.03
C PRO A 537 29.23 11.14 -10.95
N GLY A 538 30.30 11.64 -10.31
CA GLY A 538 31.01 10.91 -9.26
C GLY A 538 30.13 10.50 -8.08
N ALA A 539 29.10 11.30 -7.77
CA ALA A 539 28.14 10.99 -6.70
C ALA A 539 27.28 9.74 -6.99
N THR A 540 27.20 9.28 -8.25
CA THR A 540 26.39 8.11 -8.63
C THR A 540 26.93 6.83 -8.00
N ILE A 541 28.25 6.65 -7.88
CA ILE A 541 28.83 5.45 -7.27
C ILE A 541 28.67 5.43 -5.74
N ASP A 542 28.52 6.60 -5.10
CA ASP A 542 28.33 6.71 -3.65
C ASP A 542 27.00 6.08 -3.20
N ALA A 543 25.99 6.08 -4.07
CA ALA A 543 24.72 5.40 -3.80
C ALA A 543 24.88 3.87 -3.72
N LEU A 544 25.74 3.25 -4.54
CA LEU A 544 26.06 1.82 -4.41
C LEU A 544 26.97 1.54 -3.22
N ARG A 545 27.93 2.41 -2.96
CA ARG A 545 28.83 2.32 -1.80
C ARG A 545 28.08 2.30 -0.47
N ALA A 546 26.95 3.00 -0.38
CA ALA A 546 26.10 3.04 0.81
C ALA A 546 25.29 1.76 1.06
N LEU A 547 25.19 0.85 0.07
CA LEU A 547 24.44 -0.40 0.20
C LEU A 547 25.26 -1.50 0.88
N PRO A 548 24.59 -2.49 1.51
CA PRO A 548 25.28 -3.69 1.97
C PRO A 548 26.00 -4.40 0.82
N ARG A 549 27.21 -4.93 1.05
CA ARG A 549 27.99 -5.64 0.02
C ARG A 549 27.31 -6.90 -0.53
N THR A 550 26.33 -7.44 0.19
CA THR A 550 25.47 -8.53 -0.29
C THR A 550 24.52 -8.08 -1.39
N VAL A 551 24.23 -6.78 -1.46
CA VAL A 551 23.34 -6.15 -2.45
C VAL A 551 24.14 -5.51 -3.58
N ALA A 552 25.28 -4.89 -3.29
CA ALA A 552 26.19 -4.33 -4.30
C ALA A 552 27.63 -4.86 -4.08
N PRO A 553 27.97 -6.03 -4.64
CA PRO A 553 29.30 -6.62 -4.51
C PRO A 553 30.38 -5.74 -5.16
N SER A 554 31.55 -5.63 -4.51
CA SER A 554 32.71 -4.97 -5.12
C SER A 554 33.32 -5.85 -6.21
N VAL A 555 33.88 -5.23 -7.24
CA VAL A 555 34.62 -5.90 -8.32
C VAL A 555 36.08 -5.50 -8.24
N ASP A 556 36.95 -6.48 -7.97
CA ASP A 556 38.37 -6.24 -7.87
C ASP A 556 39.01 -6.04 -9.25
N GLY A 557 40.02 -5.17 -9.33
CA GLY A 557 40.83 -4.99 -10.53
C GLY A 557 40.26 -4.07 -11.60
N ILE A 558 39.18 -3.33 -11.31
CA ILE A 558 38.59 -2.33 -12.21
C ILE A 558 38.57 -0.96 -11.52
N GLY A 559 39.32 0.00 -12.05
CA GLY A 559 39.42 1.34 -11.48
C GLY A 559 39.98 1.38 -10.06
N ASP A 560 39.71 2.48 -9.36
CA ASP A 560 40.03 2.66 -7.93
C ASP A 560 39.05 1.87 -7.05
N GLU A 561 37.80 1.79 -7.48
CA GLU A 561 36.75 0.97 -6.90
C GLU A 561 35.70 0.66 -7.98
N ALA A 562 35.08 -0.51 -7.91
CA ALA A 562 33.97 -0.87 -8.77
C ALA A 562 32.93 -1.68 -8.02
N TYR A 563 31.67 -1.51 -8.39
CA TYR A 563 30.51 -2.18 -7.80
C TYR A 563 29.59 -2.74 -8.88
N ARG A 564 29.04 -3.94 -8.65
CA ARG A 564 27.99 -4.51 -9.49
C ARG A 564 26.61 -3.97 -9.13
N ALA A 565 25.76 -3.91 -10.15
CA ALA A 565 24.32 -3.76 -10.03
C ALA A 565 23.73 -4.84 -9.08
N PRO A 566 22.76 -4.48 -8.23
CA PRO A 566 22.03 -5.46 -7.43
C PRO A 566 21.25 -6.51 -8.25
N THR A 567 20.85 -6.14 -9.46
CA THR A 567 20.10 -6.96 -10.40
C THR A 567 20.98 -7.73 -11.39
N GLY A 568 22.31 -7.53 -11.34
CA GLY A 568 23.25 -8.02 -12.34
C GLY A 568 23.26 -7.16 -13.62
N GLY A 569 24.15 -7.47 -14.55
CA GLY A 569 24.14 -6.84 -15.88
C GLY A 569 24.71 -5.41 -15.97
N GLY A 570 25.17 -4.83 -14.86
CA GLY A 570 25.79 -3.51 -14.84
C GLY A 570 26.91 -3.36 -13.81
N ILE A 571 27.88 -2.48 -14.10
CA ILE A 571 28.99 -2.10 -13.24
C ILE A 571 29.17 -0.58 -13.26
N LEU A 572 29.41 -0.02 -12.07
CA LEU A 572 29.97 1.33 -11.92
C LEU A 572 31.40 1.21 -11.41
N ALA A 573 32.34 1.87 -12.09
CA ALA A 573 33.75 1.90 -11.73
C ALA A 573 34.25 3.34 -11.63
N ARG A 574 34.90 3.67 -10.52
CA ARG A 574 35.53 4.98 -10.31
C ARG A 574 36.95 4.96 -10.86
N PHE A 575 37.31 6.03 -11.56
CA PHE A 575 38.66 6.30 -12.02
C PHE A 575 38.99 7.77 -11.73
N GLY A 576 39.72 8.01 -10.64
CA GLY A 576 39.92 9.34 -10.06
C GLY A 576 38.58 9.97 -9.65
N ASP A 577 38.31 11.16 -10.18
CA ASP A 577 37.08 11.91 -9.91
C ASP A 577 35.90 11.53 -10.83
N ARG A 578 36.12 10.58 -11.75
CA ARG A 578 35.16 10.19 -12.78
C ARG A 578 34.60 8.80 -12.49
N VAL A 579 33.38 8.56 -12.93
CA VAL A 579 32.72 7.25 -12.78
C VAL A 579 32.26 6.76 -14.15
N LEU A 580 32.74 5.60 -14.54
CA LEU A 580 32.30 4.87 -15.73
C LEU A 580 31.14 3.96 -15.34
N LEU A 581 30.02 4.09 -16.05
CA LEU A 581 28.93 3.13 -16.05
C LEU A 581 29.05 2.24 -17.26
N VAL A 582 28.97 0.93 -17.05
CA VAL A 582 28.82 -0.08 -18.11
C VAL A 582 27.60 -0.93 -17.78
N SER A 583 26.65 -1.04 -18.70
CA SER A 583 25.47 -1.91 -18.58
C SER A 583 25.32 -2.73 -19.84
N ALA A 584 24.85 -3.97 -19.72
CA ALA A 584 24.62 -4.86 -20.85
C ALA A 584 23.33 -5.67 -20.66
N ALA A 585 22.44 -5.60 -21.64
CA ALA A 585 21.30 -6.50 -21.79
C ALA A 585 21.63 -7.51 -22.91
N LEU A 586 21.95 -8.74 -22.52
CA LEU A 586 22.33 -9.82 -23.43
C LEU A 586 21.32 -10.97 -23.29
N PRO A 587 20.28 -11.04 -24.16
CA PRO A 587 19.17 -12.00 -24.01
C PRO A 587 19.60 -13.47 -24.10
N ALA A 588 20.64 -13.75 -24.90
CA ALA A 588 21.17 -15.10 -25.09
C ALA A 588 22.21 -15.53 -24.02
N SER A 589 22.53 -14.67 -23.07
CA SER A 589 23.61 -14.90 -22.10
C SER A 589 23.07 -15.11 -20.70
N THR A 590 23.73 -15.97 -19.92
CA THR A 590 23.42 -16.13 -18.50
C THR A 590 23.80 -14.85 -17.72
N SER A 591 23.25 -14.65 -16.52
CA SER A 591 23.63 -13.51 -15.67
C SER A 591 25.13 -13.49 -15.36
N THR A 592 25.76 -14.66 -15.17
CA THR A 592 27.20 -14.79 -14.95
C THR A 592 28.02 -14.37 -16.17
N ASP A 593 27.60 -14.77 -17.37
CA ASP A 593 28.31 -14.39 -18.61
C ASP A 593 28.19 -12.89 -18.89
N ARG A 594 26.99 -12.33 -18.67
CA ARG A 594 26.71 -10.90 -18.82
C ARG A 594 27.56 -10.06 -17.87
N ASP A 595 27.63 -10.48 -16.62
CA ASP A 595 28.47 -9.85 -15.61
C ASP A 595 29.96 -9.88 -15.97
N ALA A 596 30.45 -11.01 -16.50
CA ALA A 596 31.83 -11.15 -16.95
C ALA A 596 32.13 -10.25 -18.17
N ALA A 597 31.18 -10.14 -19.08
CA ALA A 597 31.24 -9.26 -20.24
C ALA A 597 31.33 -7.78 -19.82
N VAL A 598 30.46 -7.32 -18.91
CA VAL A 598 30.45 -5.95 -18.40
C VAL A 598 31.76 -5.63 -17.64
N ALA A 599 32.26 -6.57 -16.84
CA ALA A 599 33.55 -6.42 -16.15
C ALA A 599 34.72 -6.30 -17.14
N SER A 600 34.70 -7.11 -18.20
CA SER A 600 35.73 -7.08 -19.25
C SER A 600 35.72 -5.74 -19.99
N VAL A 601 34.54 -5.22 -20.37
CA VAL A 601 34.41 -3.91 -21.03
C VAL A 601 34.86 -2.78 -20.10
N ALA A 602 34.49 -2.80 -18.82
CA ALA A 602 34.90 -1.78 -17.86
C ALA A 602 36.42 -1.78 -17.62
N GLY A 603 37.06 -2.96 -17.57
CA GLY A 603 38.51 -3.11 -17.40
C GLY A 603 39.36 -2.65 -18.59
N LEU A 604 38.75 -2.40 -19.75
CA LEU A 604 39.43 -1.93 -20.95
C LEU A 604 39.61 -0.41 -20.99
N VAL A 605 38.88 0.34 -20.15
CA VAL A 605 39.04 1.79 -20.05
C VAL A 605 40.32 2.08 -19.27
N ARG A 606 41.33 2.60 -19.97
CA ARG A 606 42.62 3.00 -19.40
C ARG A 606 42.74 4.52 -19.36
N PHE A 607 43.28 5.04 -18.27
CA PHE A 607 43.78 6.41 -18.18
C PHE A 607 45.27 6.33 -18.53
N ASP A 608 45.61 6.80 -19.73
CA ASP A 608 47.01 6.99 -20.14
C ASP A 608 47.59 8.28 -19.54
#